data_AF-A0A6B3FVF3-F1
#
_entry.id   AF-A0A6B3FVF3-F1
#
_cell.length_a   1.000
_cell.length_b   1.000
_cell.length_c   1.000
_cell.angle_alpha   90.00
_cell.angle_beta   90.00
_cell.angle_gamma   90.00
#
_symmetry.space_group_name_H-M   'P 1'
#
loop_
_entity.id
_entity.type
_entity.pdbx_description
1 polymer ?
#
loop_
_entity_poly.entity_id
_entity_poly.type
_entity_poly.pdbx_seq_one_letter_code
_entity_poly.pdbx_strand_id
1 'polypeptide(L)'
;EFERPVILFSGGKDSIVMLHLALKAFAPAPVPFTLLHVDTGHNFPEVLDYRDRTVEKHGLRLHVASVQEYIDAGKLRERPDGTRNP
;
A
#
# COMPACT_ATOMS: atom_id res chain seq x y z
N GLU A 1 16.82 14.68 -4.83
CA GLU A 1 16.22 13.48 -5.46
C GLU A 1 16.13 12.38 -4.42
N PHE A 2 15.12 11.51 -4.46
CA PHE A 2 14.95 10.42 -3.48
C PHE A 2 15.57 9.13 -4.02
N GLU A 3 16.35 8.42 -3.21
CA GLU A 3 17.06 7.21 -3.64
C GLU A 3 16.17 5.97 -3.74
N ARG A 4 15.10 5.89 -2.94
CA ARG A 4 14.18 4.74 -2.87
C ARG A 4 12.71 5.19 -2.78
N PRO A 5 12.17 5.84 -3.82
CA PRO A 5 10.79 6.31 -3.82
C PRO A 5 9.79 5.16 -3.80
N VAL A 6 8.69 5.38 -3.08
CA VAL A 6 7.55 4.46 -2.99
C VAL A 6 6.25 5.19 -3.36
N ILE A 7 5.26 4.44 -3.84
CA ILE A 7 3.88 4.92 -3.99
C ILE A 7 3.07 4.34 -2.85
N LEU A 8 2.45 5.19 -2.02
CA LEU A 8 1.48 4.74 -1.02
C LEU A 8 0.24 4.19 -1.75
N PHE A 9 -0.03 2.90 -1.54
CA PHE A 9 -1.07 2.16 -2.24
C PHE A 9 -2.01 1.45 -1.26
N SER A 10 -3.12 2.12 -0.95
CA SER A 10 -4.14 1.58 -0.05
C SER A 10 -5.12 0.63 -0.74
N GLY A 11 -5.20 0.68 -2.08
CA GLY A 11 -6.29 0.04 -2.83
C GLY A 11 -7.55 0.92 -2.91
N GLY A 12 -7.53 2.14 -2.35
CA GLY A 12 -8.58 3.13 -2.52
C GLY A 12 -8.48 3.88 -3.85
N LYS A 13 -9.59 4.51 -4.28
CA LYS A 13 -9.73 5.16 -5.60
C LYS A 13 -8.57 6.06 -6.02
N ASP A 14 -8.05 6.91 -5.13
CA ASP A 14 -7.01 7.88 -5.48
C ASP A 14 -5.66 7.18 -5.71
N SER A 15 -5.34 6.21 -4.86
CA SER A 15 -4.13 5.39 -5.02
C SER A 15 -4.19 4.51 -6.27
N ILE A 16 -5.39 4.07 -6.67
CA ILE A 16 -5.62 3.35 -7.94
C ILE A 16 -5.35 4.27 -9.13
N VAL A 17 -5.88 5.50 -9.11
CA VAL A 17 -5.63 6.47 -10.17
C VAL A 17 -4.14 6.80 -10.26
N MET A 18 -3.47 7.00 -9.13
CA MET A 18 -2.02 7.23 -9.08
C MET A 18 -1.23 6.06 -9.68
N LEU A 19 -1.56 4.82 -9.34
CA LEU A 19 -0.93 3.64 -9.94
C LEU A 19 -1.18 3.58 -11.44
N HIS A 20 -2.41 3.86 -11.89
CA HIS A 20 -2.76 3.88 -13.31
C HIS A 20 -1.94 4.91 -14.11
N LEU A 21 -1.74 6.10 -13.53
CA LEU A 21 -0.87 7.13 -14.12
C LEU A 21 0.59 6.66 -14.19
N ALA A 22 1.11 6.04 -13.14
CA ALA A 22 2.46 5.49 -13.13
C ALA A 22 2.62 4.41 -14.21
N LEU A 23 1.70 3.46 -14.33
CA LEU A 23 1.72 2.43 -15.37
C LEU A 23 1.77 3.05 -16.77
N LYS A 24 1.01 4.12 -17.03
CA LYS A 24 1.05 4.85 -18.31
C LYS A 24 2.36 5.59 -18.55
N ALA A 25 2.90 6.23 -17.52
CA ALA A 25 4.11 7.04 -17.65
C ALA A 25 5.36 6.20 -17.98
N PHE A 26 5.41 4.96 -17.49
CA PHE A 26 6.57 4.07 -17.70
C PHE A 26 6.38 3.03 -18.80
N ALA A 27 5.18 2.90 -19.38
CA ALA A 27 4.94 1.94 -20.45
C ALA A 27 5.90 2.14 -21.64
N PRO A 28 6.46 1.05 -22.21
CA PRO A 28 6.20 -0.37 -21.89
C PRO A 28 7.11 -0.94 -20.78
N ALA A 29 7.98 -0.12 -20.18
CA ALA A 29 8.87 -0.55 -19.11
C ALA A 29 8.10 -0.77 -17.78
N PRO A 30 8.63 -1.61 -16.87
CA PRO A 30 8.07 -1.77 -15.53
C PRO A 30 8.10 -0.47 -14.74
N VAL A 31 7.13 -0.28 -13.83
CA VAL A 31 7.14 0.83 -12.88
C VAL A 31 8.34 0.66 -11.94
N PRO A 32 9.25 1.65 -11.84
CA PRO A 32 10.49 1.50 -11.06
C PRO A 32 10.27 1.61 -9.54
N PHE A 33 9.04 1.94 -9.10
CA PHE A 33 8.69 2.19 -7.72
C PHE A 33 8.17 0.94 -7.01
N THR A 34 8.40 0.88 -5.70
CA THR A 34 7.72 -0.10 -4.83
C THR A 34 6.41 0.50 -4.34
N LEU A 35 5.35 -0.30 -4.29
CA LEU A 35 4.11 0.07 -3.64
C LEU A 35 4.23 -0.18 -2.13
N LEU A 36 3.71 0.73 -1.32
CA LEU A 36 3.65 0.59 0.14
C LEU A 36 2.21 0.64 0.61
N HIS A 37 1.75 -0.44 1.23
CA HIS A 37 0.47 -0.49 1.92
C HIS A 37 0.70 -0.50 3.44
N VAL A 38 0.07 0.43 4.16
CA VAL A 38 0.02 0.38 5.63
C VAL A 38 -1.25 -0.36 6.02
N ASP A 39 -1.10 -1.59 6.48
CA ASP A 39 -2.22 -2.42 6.89
C ASP A 39 -2.59 -2.09 8.34
N THR A 40 -3.73 -1.44 8.52
CA THR A 40 -4.23 -1.11 9.85
C THR A 40 -4.85 -2.31 10.58
N GLY A 41 -5.16 -3.39 9.86
CA GLY A 41 -6.03 -4.47 10.33
C GLY A 41 -7.53 -4.15 10.23
N HIS A 42 -7.91 -2.94 9.79
CA HIS A 42 -9.31 -2.53 9.60
C HIS A 42 -9.69 -2.37 8.12
N ASN A 43 -8.91 -2.97 7.22
CA ASN A 43 -9.15 -2.90 5.78
C ASN A 43 -10.30 -3.83 5.37
N PHE A 44 -11.10 -3.39 4.39
CA PHE A 44 -12.10 -4.26 3.76
C PHE A 44 -11.42 -5.38 2.97
N PRO A 45 -11.83 -6.66 3.12
CA PRO A 45 -11.25 -7.77 2.37
C PRO A 45 -11.24 -7.54 0.85
N GLU A 46 -12.30 -6.95 0.30
CA GLU A 46 -12.44 -6.68 -1.12
C GLU A 46 -11.38 -5.69 -1.64
N VAL A 47 -10.95 -4.76 -0.79
CA VAL A 47 -9.88 -3.80 -1.12
C VAL A 47 -8.53 -4.51 -1.15
N LEU A 48 -8.29 -5.42 -0.21
CA LEU A 48 -7.06 -6.23 -0.17
C LEU A 48 -6.99 -7.18 -1.38
N ASP A 49 -8.10 -7.83 -1.71
CA ASP A 49 -8.21 -8.70 -2.89
C ASP A 49 -7.99 -7.95 -4.20
N TYR A 50 -8.51 -6.71 -4.30
CA TYR A 50 -8.24 -5.86 -5.46
C TYR A 50 -6.75 -5.46 -5.52
N ARG A 51 -6.17 -5.07 -4.38
CA ARG A 51 -4.74 -4.69 -4.26
C ARG A 51 -3.86 -5.84 -4.74
N ASP A 52 -4.07 -7.04 -4.22
CA ASP A 52 -3.22 -8.19 -4.48
C ASP A 52 -3.32 -8.65 -5.94
N ARG A 53 -4.53 -8.73 -6.49
CA ARG A 53 -4.72 -9.02 -7.93
C ARG A 53 -4.11 -7.96 -8.83
N THR A 54 -4.19 -6.68 -8.45
CA THR A 54 -3.61 -5.58 -9.23
C THR A 54 -2.09 -5.66 -9.24
N VAL A 55 -1.48 -5.97 -8.09
CA VAL A 55 -0.04 -6.16 -7.95
C VAL A 55 0.44 -7.32 -8.81
N GLU A 56 -0.22 -8.47 -8.71
CA GLU A 56 0.09 -9.66 -9.50
C GLU A 56 -0.04 -9.41 -11.00
N LYS A 57 -1.17 -8.84 -11.43
CA LYS A 57 -1.47 -8.54 -12.84
C LYS A 57 -0.39 -7.70 -13.52
N HIS A 58 0.22 -6.77 -12.79
CA HIS A 58 1.20 -5.82 -13.32
C HIS A 58 2.64 -6.15 -12.91
N GLY A 59 2.88 -7.29 -12.22
CA GLY A 59 4.22 -7.69 -11.77
C GLY A 59 4.87 -6.68 -10.83
N LEU A 60 4.08 -6.02 -9.98
CA LEU A 60 4.54 -4.92 -9.13
C LEU A 60 5.17 -5.45 -7.83
N ARG A 61 6.05 -4.64 -7.23
CA ARG A 61 6.57 -4.90 -5.88
C ARG A 61 5.66 -4.24 -4.87
N LEU A 62 5.17 -4.99 -3.88
CA LEU A 62 4.37 -4.49 -2.77
C LEU A 62 5.09 -4.77 -1.45
N HIS A 63 5.27 -3.73 -0.63
CA HIS A 63 5.63 -3.85 0.77
C HIS A 63 4.39 -3.57 1.62
N VAL A 64 4.09 -4.46 2.56
CA VAL A 64 3.00 -4.28 3.53
C VAL A 64 3.62 -4.04 4.90
N ALA A 65 3.28 -2.90 5.52
CA ALA A 65 3.64 -2.59 6.89
C ALA A 65 2.41 -2.83 7.78
N SER A 66 2.46 -3.84 8.66
CA SER A 66 1.36 -4.19 9.55
C SER A 66 1.39 -3.38 10.84
N VAL A 67 0.35 -2.57 11.05
CA VAL A 67 0.14 -1.83 12.30
C VAL A 67 -0.09 -2.80 13.46
N GLN A 68 -0.77 -3.92 13.21
CA GLN A 68 -1.02 -4.93 14.23
C GLN A 68 0.29 -5.55 14.73
N GLU A 69 1.20 -5.93 13.83
CA GLU A 69 2.51 -6.47 14.22
C GLU A 69 3.32 -5.47 15.05
N TYR A 70 3.19 -4.17 14.77
CA TYR A 70 3.88 -3.12 15.52
C TYR A 70 3.30 -2.97 16.94
N ILE A 71 2.00 -3.15 17.09
CA ILE A 71 1.32 -3.18 18.40
C ILE A 71 1.76 -4.43 19.17
N ASP A 72 1.71 -5.61 18.55
CA ASP A 72 2.08 -6.88 19.17
C ASP A 72 3.56 -6.90 19.62
N ALA A 73 4.43 -6.25 18.85
CA ALA A 73 5.85 -6.07 19.19
C ALA A 73 6.12 -4.95 20.22
N GLY A 74 5.09 -4.25 20.70
CA GLY A 74 5.22 -3.13 21.65
C GLY A 74 5.90 -1.88 21.08
N LYS A 75 6.06 -1.80 19.75
CA LYS A 75 6.67 -0.65 19.05
C LYS A 75 5.70 0.51 18.87
N LEU A 76 4.41 0.20 18.86
CA LEU A 76 3.32 1.17 18.75
C LEU A 76 2.29 0.89 19.84
N ARG A 77 1.72 1.95 20.42
CA ARG A 77 0.59 1.86 21.34
C ARG A 77 -0.68 2.25 20.61
N GLU A 78 -1.70 1.42 20.69
CA GLU A 78 -3.01 1.71 20.12
C GLU A 78 -3.65 2.92 20.82
N ARG A 79 -4.34 3.76 20.03
CA ARG A 79 -5.04 4.94 20.53
C ARG A 79 -6.29 4.50 21.30
N PRO A 80 -6.70 5.23 22.36
CA PRO A 80 -7.88 4.86 23.13
C PRO A 80 -9.18 4.85 22.31
N ASP A 81 -9.24 5.60 21.21
CA ASP A 81 -10.39 5.66 20.31
C ASP A 81 -10.44 4.53 19.28
N GLY A 82 -9.50 3.56 19.33
CA GLY A 82 -9.42 2.43 18.40
C GLY A 82 -9.07 2.83 16.96
N THR A 83 -8.82 4.11 16.69
CA THR A 83 -8.54 4.59 15.35
C THR A 83 -7.05 4.39 15.03
N ARG A 84 -6.80 3.68 13.93
CA ARG A 84 -5.45 3.39 13.40
C ARG A 84 -5.10 4.22 12.15
N ASN A 85 -6.03 5.07 11.71
CA ASN A 85 -5.85 5.99 10.59
C ASN A 85 -6.15 7.42 11.08
N PRO A 86 -5.12 8.23 11.36
CA PRO A 86 -5.29 9.55 11.96
C PRO A 86 -6.07 10.53 11.08
#